data_AF-A0A193BZF9-F1
#
_entry.id   AF-A0A193BZF9-F1
#
_cell.length_a   1.000
_cell.length_b   1.000
_cell.length_c   1.000
_cell.angle_alpha   90.00
_cell.angle_beta   90.00
_cell.angle_gamma   90.00
#
_symmetry.space_group_name_H-M   'P 1'
#
loop_
_entity.id
_entity.type
_entity.pdbx_description
1 polymer ?
#
loop_
_entity_poly.entity_id
_entity_poly.type
_entity_poly.pdbx_seq_one_letter_code
_entity_poly.pdbx_strand_id
1 'polypeptide(L)'
;MKSLSVLPAAVAVVLLSGCGADPAPSATPAPPSAAPASEQAPPGTPCGEIAGFQGAKNKVVAYGKTDCAEATQVFTDYFAKLTPAEATSPQGPGPVVIGAWTCGSGPNDPVTTCSTEDERQIEAKRS
;
A
#
# COMPACT_ATOMS: atom_id res chain seq x y z
N MET A 1 -7.31 34.51 39.48
CA MET A 1 -7.81 34.34 40.86
C MET A 1 -8.98 33.36 40.85
N LYS A 2 -9.14 32.61 41.95
CA LYS A 2 -10.16 31.58 42.29
C LYS A 2 -9.93 30.13 41.81
N SER A 3 -9.29 29.38 42.71
CA SER A 3 -9.37 27.93 42.93
C SER A 3 -10.76 27.47 43.38
N LEU A 4 -11.03 26.16 43.30
CA LEU A 4 -11.70 25.34 44.34
C LEU A 4 -11.58 23.83 44.04
N SER A 5 -10.45 23.25 44.47
CA SER A 5 -10.31 22.14 45.43
C SER A 5 -11.43 21.11 45.69
N VAL A 6 -11.00 19.83 45.67
CA VAL A 6 -11.17 18.75 46.70
C VAL A 6 -12.08 17.54 46.37
N LEU A 7 -11.40 16.39 46.16
CA LEU A 7 -11.81 14.97 46.34
C LEU A 7 -12.09 14.66 47.82
N PRO A 8 -12.83 13.59 48.25
CA PRO A 8 -12.31 12.19 48.15
C PRO A 8 -13.33 11.01 48.21
N ALA A 9 -12.84 9.80 47.90
CA ALA A 9 -13.10 8.44 48.48
C ALA A 9 -14.57 7.97 48.77
N ALA A 10 -15.02 6.71 48.67
CA ALA A 10 -14.39 5.38 48.82
C ALA A 10 -15.48 4.27 48.62
N VAL A 11 -15.06 2.98 48.53
CA VAL A 11 -15.73 1.75 49.07
C VAL A 11 -17.00 1.24 48.32
N ALA A 12 -17.32 -0.05 48.14
CA ALA A 12 -16.68 -1.37 48.27
C ALA A 12 -17.63 -2.44 47.67
N VAL A 13 -17.23 -3.70 47.83
CA VAL A 13 -17.55 -4.93 47.10
C VAL A 13 -18.80 -5.68 47.64
N VAL A 14 -19.32 -6.64 46.84
CA VAL A 14 -19.82 -7.99 47.19
C VAL A 14 -21.33 -8.31 46.93
N LEU A 15 -21.54 -9.20 45.93
CA LEU A 15 -22.46 -10.36 45.75
C LEU A 15 -23.88 -10.36 46.34
N LEU A 16 -24.88 -10.87 45.57
CA LEU A 16 -25.79 -11.98 45.93
C LEU A 16 -26.84 -12.31 44.84
N SER A 17 -26.81 -13.58 44.40
CA SER A 17 -27.97 -14.47 44.14
C SER A 17 -28.96 -14.21 42.99
N GLY A 18 -28.85 -15.03 41.94
CA GLY A 18 -29.91 -15.22 40.94
C GLY A 18 -29.61 -16.40 40.00
N CYS A 19 -29.95 -17.61 40.44
CA CYS A 19 -30.01 -18.82 39.63
C CYS A 19 -31.17 -18.68 38.61
N GLY A 20 -30.92 -18.97 37.34
CA GLY A 20 -31.96 -19.00 36.32
C GLY A 20 -31.37 -19.41 34.98
N ALA A 21 -31.55 -20.68 34.64
CA ALA A 21 -31.10 -21.28 33.41
C ALA A 21 -31.73 -20.60 32.18
N ASP A 22 -30.88 -20.47 31.16
CA ASP A 22 -31.09 -20.31 29.72
C ASP A 22 -32.54 -20.32 29.21
N PRO A 23 -32.88 -19.30 28.40
CA PRO A 23 -33.34 -19.64 27.07
C PRO A 23 -32.51 -18.88 26.03
N ALA A 24 -31.82 -19.61 25.15
CA ALA A 24 -31.26 -19.07 23.94
C ALA A 24 -32.34 -18.31 23.13
N PRO A 25 -31.99 -17.14 22.60
CA PRO A 25 -32.51 -16.80 21.28
C PRO A 25 -31.38 -16.34 20.37
N SER A 26 -31.30 -17.03 19.23
CA SER A 26 -30.95 -16.53 17.91
C SER A 26 -29.75 -15.60 17.82
N ALA A 27 -28.64 -16.15 17.30
CA ALA A 27 -27.55 -15.41 16.72
C ALA A 27 -28.09 -14.25 15.86
N THR A 28 -27.87 -13.03 16.34
CA THR A 28 -27.93 -11.84 15.51
C THR A 28 -26.91 -12.04 14.39
N PRO A 29 -27.29 -11.91 13.10
CA PRO A 29 -26.31 -11.89 12.03
C PRO A 29 -25.36 -10.74 12.32
N ALA A 30 -24.08 -11.04 12.53
CA ALA A 30 -23.04 -10.02 12.59
C ALA A 30 -23.19 -9.13 11.34
N PRO A 31 -23.08 -7.80 11.45
CA PRO A 31 -22.91 -6.99 10.25
C PRO A 31 -21.72 -7.59 9.49
N PRO A 32 -21.79 -7.75 8.16
CA PRO A 32 -20.63 -8.19 7.40
C PRO A 32 -19.51 -7.24 7.78
N SER A 33 -18.41 -7.80 8.31
CA SER A 33 -17.14 -7.08 8.37
C SER A 33 -16.95 -6.51 6.98
N ALA A 34 -17.07 -5.20 6.85
CA ALA A 34 -16.66 -4.52 5.66
C ALA A 34 -15.20 -4.90 5.51
N ALA A 35 -14.91 -5.82 4.60
CA ALA A 35 -13.60 -5.88 3.98
C ALA A 35 -13.29 -4.42 3.62
N PRO A 36 -12.07 -3.91 3.90
CA PRO A 36 -11.72 -2.60 3.40
C PRO A 36 -12.06 -2.63 1.93
N ALA A 37 -12.98 -1.77 1.51
CA ALA A 37 -13.19 -1.54 0.11
C ALA A 37 -11.79 -1.25 -0.41
N SER A 38 -11.26 -2.14 -1.25
CA SER A 38 -10.09 -1.81 -2.05
C SER A 38 -10.56 -0.60 -2.84
N GLU A 39 -10.30 0.58 -2.29
CA GLU A 39 -10.53 1.85 -2.92
C GLU A 39 -9.81 1.70 -4.24
N GLN A 40 -10.58 1.45 -5.31
CA GLN A 40 -10.01 1.14 -6.60
C GLN A 40 -9.22 2.38 -6.95
N ALA A 41 -7.89 2.28 -6.85
CA ALA A 41 -6.99 3.33 -7.27
C ALA A 41 -7.47 3.75 -8.67
N PRO A 42 -7.59 5.07 -8.94
CA PRO A 42 -8.07 5.54 -10.23
C PRO A 42 -7.36 4.78 -11.36
N PRO A 43 -8.10 4.33 -12.39
CA PRO A 43 -7.49 3.57 -13.46
C PRO A 43 -6.34 4.40 -14.05
N GLY A 44 -5.12 3.87 -13.98
CA GLY A 44 -3.95 4.55 -14.48
C GLY A 44 -4.02 4.79 -15.99
N THR A 45 -3.27 5.78 -16.46
CA THR A 45 -3.17 6.13 -17.89
C THR A 45 -2.11 5.25 -18.54
N PRO A 46 -2.44 4.46 -19.58
CA PRO A 46 -1.46 3.66 -20.29
C PRO A 46 -0.54 4.57 -21.12
N CYS A 47 0.77 4.44 -20.93
CA CYS A 47 1.80 5.29 -21.54
C CYS A 47 2.60 4.61 -22.66
N GLY A 48 2.21 3.39 -23.03
CA GLY A 48 2.87 2.61 -24.08
C GLY A 48 3.84 1.56 -23.53
N GLU A 49 4.80 1.16 -24.35
CA GLU A 49 5.79 0.13 -24.01
C GLU A 49 7.21 0.68 -24.09
N ILE A 50 8.05 0.24 -23.16
CA ILE A 50 9.48 0.53 -23.14
C ILE A 50 10.29 -0.78 -23.12
N ALA A 51 11.55 -0.69 -23.52
CA ALA A 51 12.51 -1.74 -23.27
C ALA A 51 13.04 -1.62 -21.83
N GLY A 52 12.92 -2.70 -21.06
CA GLY A 52 13.54 -2.85 -19.76
C GLY A 52 14.84 -3.66 -19.83
N PHE A 53 15.23 -4.24 -18.70
CA PHE A 53 16.48 -4.98 -18.59
C PHE A 53 16.56 -6.11 -19.63
N GLN A 54 17.71 -6.23 -20.31
CA GLN A 54 17.96 -7.16 -21.42
C GLN A 54 16.94 -7.09 -22.58
N GLY A 55 16.28 -5.95 -22.77
CA GLY A 55 15.34 -5.74 -23.88
C GLY A 55 13.95 -6.34 -23.65
N ALA A 56 13.63 -6.77 -22.42
CA ALA A 56 12.28 -7.18 -22.06
C ALA A 56 11.29 -6.03 -22.29
N LYS A 57 10.14 -6.29 -22.90
CA LYS A 57 9.12 -5.25 -23.08
C LYS A 57 8.33 -5.06 -21.78
N ASN A 58 8.08 -3.80 -21.44
CA ASN A 58 7.28 -3.44 -20.27
C ASN A 58 6.23 -2.41 -20.65
N LYS A 59 4.97 -2.68 -20.31
CA LYS A 59 3.86 -1.73 -20.43
C LYS A 59 3.93 -0.75 -19.27
N VAL A 60 3.94 0.54 -19.59
CA VAL A 60 4.00 1.62 -18.61
C VAL A 60 2.59 2.16 -18.35
N VAL A 61 2.28 2.37 -17.08
CA VAL A 61 1.03 2.98 -16.61
C VAL A 61 1.40 4.13 -15.67
N ALA A 62 0.82 5.31 -15.88
CA ALA A 62 0.98 6.46 -15.02
C ALA A 62 -0.27 6.69 -14.17
N TYR A 63 -0.09 6.95 -12.89
CA TYR A 63 -1.16 7.27 -11.95
C TYR A 63 -1.02 8.70 -11.44
N GLY A 64 -2.14 9.28 -11.02
CA GLY A 64 -2.21 10.67 -10.54
C GLY A 64 -1.92 11.69 -11.64
N LYS A 65 -1.15 12.74 -11.31
CA LYS A 65 -0.81 13.85 -12.22
C LYS A 65 0.52 13.66 -12.96
N THR A 66 0.96 12.42 -13.14
CA THR A 66 2.24 12.12 -13.82
C THR A 66 2.05 12.09 -15.33
N ASP A 67 2.94 12.74 -16.06
CA ASP A 67 2.94 12.71 -17.52
C ASP A 67 3.56 11.41 -18.06
N CYS A 68 3.08 10.93 -19.22
CA CYS A 68 3.58 9.70 -19.82
C CYS A 68 5.04 9.79 -20.29
N ALA A 69 5.51 10.96 -20.72
CA ALA A 69 6.92 11.14 -21.06
C ALA A 69 7.80 11.06 -19.80
N GLU A 70 7.36 11.63 -18.68
CA GLU A 70 8.06 11.48 -17.40
C GLU A 70 8.07 10.01 -16.95
N ALA A 71 6.92 9.33 -16.98
CA ALA A 71 6.81 7.94 -16.56
C ALA A 71 7.74 7.00 -17.36
N THR A 72 7.75 7.14 -18.69
CA THR A 72 8.60 6.34 -19.57
C THR A 72 10.09 6.66 -19.39
N GLN A 73 10.43 7.93 -19.18
CA GLN A 73 11.80 8.35 -18.90
C GLN A 73 12.32 7.77 -17.57
N VAL A 74 11.53 7.86 -16.50
CA VAL A 74 11.91 7.32 -15.18
C VAL A 74 12.20 5.83 -15.26
N PHE A 75 11.36 5.06 -15.94
CA PHE A 75 11.62 3.63 -16.11
C PHE A 75 12.80 3.33 -17.03
N THR A 76 13.02 4.13 -18.06
CA THR A 76 14.21 4.00 -18.92
C THR A 76 15.49 4.17 -18.09
N ASP A 77 15.54 5.21 -17.25
CA ASP A 77 16.68 5.49 -16.38
C ASP A 77 16.83 4.44 -15.28
N TYR A 78 15.72 3.93 -14.74
CA TYR A 78 15.71 2.81 -13.81
C TYR A 78 16.36 1.57 -14.40
N PHE A 79 15.90 1.09 -15.56
CA PHE A 79 16.43 -0.11 -16.18
C PHE A 79 17.88 0.06 -16.66
N ALA A 80 18.30 1.29 -17.00
CA ALA A 80 19.69 1.60 -17.32
C ALA A 80 20.63 1.53 -16.11
N LYS A 81 20.13 1.77 -14.89
CA LYS A 81 20.91 1.68 -13.64
C LYS A 81 21.00 0.27 -13.06
N LEU A 82 20.05 -0.61 -13.38
CA LEU A 82 20.04 -1.96 -12.85
C LEU A 82 21.29 -2.74 -13.29
N THR A 83 21.99 -3.30 -12.30
CA THR A 83 23.02 -4.29 -12.59
C THR A 83 22.39 -5.65 -12.92
N PRO A 84 23.09 -6.54 -13.64
CA PRO A 84 22.61 -7.90 -13.87
C PRO A 84 22.30 -8.68 -12.59
N ALA A 85 23.04 -8.43 -11.51
CA ALA A 85 22.82 -9.09 -10.23
C ALA A 85 21.51 -8.65 -9.58
N GLU A 86 21.19 -7.35 -9.62
CA GLU A 86 19.94 -6.82 -9.06
C GLU A 86 18.72 -7.25 -9.87
N ALA A 87 18.83 -7.23 -11.20
CA ALA A 87 17.73 -7.63 -12.08
C ALA A 87 17.41 -9.14 -12.03
N THR A 88 18.35 -9.97 -11.58
CA THR A 88 18.17 -11.42 -11.41
C THR A 88 17.98 -11.82 -9.94
N SER A 89 17.96 -10.85 -9.04
CA SER A 89 17.78 -11.08 -7.61
C SER A 89 16.39 -11.68 -7.32
N PRO A 90 16.29 -12.76 -6.52
CA PRO A 90 14.99 -13.32 -6.15
C PRO A 90 14.18 -12.39 -5.24
N GLN A 91 14.82 -11.39 -4.62
CA GLN A 91 14.16 -10.33 -3.85
C GLN A 91 13.61 -9.20 -4.74
N GLY A 92 13.90 -9.24 -6.03
CA GLY A 92 13.67 -8.14 -6.97
C GLY A 92 14.76 -7.07 -6.87
N PRO A 93 14.91 -6.23 -7.90
CA PRO A 93 15.68 -4.99 -7.79
C PRO A 93 15.10 -4.13 -6.65
N GLY A 94 15.96 -3.82 -5.68
CA GLY A 94 15.61 -3.05 -4.48
C GLY A 94 15.18 -1.61 -4.80
N PRO A 95 14.96 -0.76 -3.78
CA PRO A 95 14.62 0.64 -4.02
C PRO A 95 15.78 1.35 -4.74
N VAL A 96 15.55 1.73 -5.99
CA VAL A 96 16.46 2.52 -6.82
C VAL A 96 15.90 3.93 -6.94
N VAL A 97 16.74 4.91 -6.62
CA VAL A 97 16.36 6.33 -6.70
C VAL A 97 16.66 6.88 -8.10
N ILE A 98 15.63 7.42 -8.74
CA ILE A 98 15.65 8.09 -10.05
C ILE A 98 15.13 9.52 -9.88
N GLY A 99 16.03 10.47 -9.62
CA GLY A 99 15.62 11.84 -9.31
C GLY A 99 14.76 11.87 -8.04
N ALA A 100 13.50 12.28 -8.18
CA ALA A 100 12.51 12.29 -7.09
C ALA A 100 11.76 10.96 -6.91
N TRP A 101 11.97 9.99 -7.80
CA TRP A 101 11.27 8.72 -7.82
C TRP A 101 12.04 7.64 -7.07
N THR A 102 11.35 6.84 -6.28
CA THR A 102 11.88 5.60 -5.71
C THR A 102 11.19 4.44 -6.40
N CYS A 103 11.96 3.66 -7.16
CA CYS A 103 11.50 2.53 -7.95
C CYS A 103 11.89 1.21 -7.29
N GLY A 104 11.02 0.21 -7.31
CA GLY A 104 11.37 -1.13 -6.88
C GLY A 104 10.31 -2.15 -7.25
N SER A 105 10.70 -3.41 -7.15
CA SER A 105 9.80 -4.55 -7.29
C SER A 105 10.05 -5.53 -6.15
N GLY A 106 8.98 -6.10 -5.61
CA GLY A 106 9.08 -7.09 -4.55
C GLY A 106 9.62 -8.45 -5.01
N PRO A 107 9.84 -9.38 -4.08
CA PRO A 107 10.23 -10.74 -4.41
C PRO A 107 9.21 -11.41 -5.34
N ASN A 108 9.68 -11.92 -6.48
CA ASN A 108 8.84 -12.53 -7.53
C ASN A 108 7.77 -11.60 -8.13
N ASP A 109 7.85 -10.29 -7.93
CA ASP A 109 6.89 -9.36 -8.50
C ASP A 109 7.26 -9.05 -9.97
N PRO A 110 6.42 -9.39 -10.96
CA PRO A 110 6.67 -9.04 -12.35
C PRO A 110 6.40 -7.56 -12.64
N VAL A 111 5.91 -6.80 -11.66
CA VAL A 111 5.63 -5.38 -11.76
C VAL A 111 6.74 -4.58 -11.05
N THR A 112 7.26 -3.56 -11.71
CA THR A 112 8.06 -2.52 -11.07
C THR A 112 7.16 -1.33 -10.78
N THR A 113 7.17 -0.86 -9.53
CA THR A 113 6.45 0.33 -9.12
C THR A 113 7.46 1.44 -8.84
N CYS A 114 7.15 2.67 -9.23
CA CYS A 114 7.89 3.84 -8.76
C CYS A 114 6.93 4.85 -8.15
N SER A 115 7.33 5.45 -7.04
CA SER A 115 6.55 6.45 -6.34
C SER A 115 7.40 7.63 -5.88
N THR A 116 6.76 8.78 -5.72
CA THR A 116 7.34 9.99 -5.10
C THR A 116 6.66 10.27 -3.77
N GLU A 117 7.26 11.13 -2.94
CA GLU A 117 6.65 11.58 -1.68
C GLU A 117 5.35 12.38 -1.91
N ASP A 118 5.21 13.02 -3.07
CA ASP A 118 4.01 13.77 -3.48
C ASP A 118 2.87 12.86 -4.02
N GLU A 119 2.85 11.58 -3.64
CA GLU A 119 1.83 10.59 -4.00
C GLU A 119 1.69 10.28 -5.50
N ARG A 120 2.60 10.77 -6.34
CA ARG A 120 2.68 10.34 -7.75
C ARG A 120 3.19 8.90 -7.82
N GLN A 121 2.59 8.11 -8.70
CA GLN A 121 2.95 6.71 -8.90
C GLN A 121 2.96 6.37 -10.40
N ILE A 122 3.89 5.50 -10.79
CA ILE A 122 3.97 4.89 -12.10
C ILE A 122 4.29 3.41 -11.95
N GLU A 123 3.84 2.61 -12.91
CA GLU A 123 4.05 1.17 -12.92
C GLU A 123 4.56 0.70 -14.28
N ALA A 124 5.45 -0.28 -14.27
CA ALA A 124 5.93 -0.99 -15.44
C ALA A 124 5.68 -2.48 -15.25
N LYS A 125 4.88 -3.08 -16.13
CA LYS A 125 4.58 -4.51 -16.09
C LYS A 125 5.14 -5.20 -17.33
N ARG A 126 5.86 -6.30 -17.13
CA ARG A 126 6.39 -7.10 -18.23
C ARG A 126 5.26 -7.57 -19.16
N SER A 127 5.43 -7.37 -20.47
CA SER A 127 4.51 -7.85 -21.52
C SER A 127 4.97 -9.12 -22.22
#